data_AF-A0A4Q7DF32-F1
#
_entry.id   AF-A0A4Q7DF32-F1
#
_cell.length_a   1.000
_cell.length_b   1.000
_cell.length_c   1.000
_cell.angle_alpha   90.00
_cell.angle_beta   90.00
_cell.angle_gamma   90.00
#
_symmetry.space_group_name_H-M   'P 1'
#
loop_
_entity.id
_entity.type
_entity.pdbx_description
1 polymer ?
#
loop_
_entity_poly.entity_id
_entity_poly.type
_entity_poly.pdbx_seq_one_letter_code
_entity_poly.pdbx_strand_id
1 'polypeptide(L)'
;MKGKLYNFITSGSLMHKYIFCSLKIFLIQLRIKCAKYSWYISKNRNFYNPVLEATVYKYNGWRIARHDHHFGAFKDKKEAMNEVLQIWLNEKRIGETVGKLEHELKNIKDKIFNERERCIVPNAAKLVPCKAKEEQGNLRADFFYLGQTQINCYRCKQSTSVYAIILPEWFEAIDEGAIEELEAKGLFVESNIPFCPQDYKSIVSHLTYISPNALKEIHNYTGKSLFREEYSASIGYSYYRSACSRCGAAQGDNYTISGFNSAFCPIDRDRFKKIQFHKILQKIVVRAGTNSICYGEDQHFVVRNVWNN
;
A
#
# COMPACT_ATOMS: atom_id res chain seq x y z
N MET A 1 2.48 6.20 44.30
CA MET A 1 2.92 7.55 43.87
C MET A 1 4.30 7.48 43.25
N LYS A 2 4.39 7.66 41.93
CA LYS A 2 5.49 8.23 41.12
C LYS A 2 5.34 7.71 39.70
N GLY A 3 4.65 8.51 38.88
CA GLY A 3 4.59 8.31 37.45
C GLY A 3 5.85 8.85 36.78
N LYS A 4 6.15 8.32 35.59
CA LYS A 4 6.93 9.02 34.58
C LYS A 4 6.19 8.91 33.26
N LEU A 5 5.84 10.09 32.75
CA LEU A 5 5.34 10.33 31.41
C LEU A 5 6.38 9.88 30.39
N TYR A 6 5.93 9.16 29.35
CA TYR A 6 6.55 9.24 28.03
C TYR A 6 5.47 9.72 27.05
N ASN A 7 5.71 10.90 26.49
CA ASN A 7 4.84 11.54 25.52
C ASN A 7 5.69 11.96 24.30
N PHE A 8 5.12 11.75 23.11
CA PHE A 8 5.41 12.40 21.83
C PHE A 8 6.75 12.16 21.11
N ILE A 9 6.77 11.22 20.16
CA ILE A 9 7.30 11.39 18.78
C ILE A 9 6.64 10.34 17.84
N THR A 10 5.44 10.57 17.27
CA THR A 10 4.90 9.70 16.20
C THR A 10 3.94 10.39 15.22
N SER A 11 4.14 11.67 14.88
CA SER A 11 3.37 12.34 13.81
C SER A 11 4.18 12.69 12.55
N GLY A 12 5.48 12.40 12.51
CA GLY A 12 6.36 12.77 11.39
C GLY A 12 6.30 11.84 10.17
N SER A 13 5.95 10.56 10.32
CA SER A 13 6.15 9.55 9.25
C SER A 13 5.06 9.56 8.16
N LEU A 14 3.80 9.84 8.52
CA LEU A 14 2.66 9.79 7.60
C LEU A 14 2.61 10.95 6.59
N MET A 15 3.05 12.16 6.97
CA MET A 15 3.11 13.30 6.03
C MET A 15 4.08 13.04 4.88
N HIS A 16 5.21 12.38 5.15
CA HIS A 16 6.26 12.21 4.15
C HIS A 16 5.83 11.31 2.99
N LYS A 17 5.11 10.20 3.23
CA LYS A 17 4.69 9.28 2.15
C LYS A 17 3.63 9.89 1.23
N TYR A 18 2.68 10.65 1.76
CA TYR A 18 1.70 11.39 0.95
C TYR A 18 2.38 12.50 0.14
N ILE A 19 3.32 13.24 0.73
CA ILE A 19 4.15 14.21 0.02
C ILE A 19 4.94 13.53 -1.09
N PHE A 20 5.54 12.35 -0.87
CA PHE A 20 6.33 11.65 -1.89
C PHE A 20 5.50 11.19 -3.09
N CYS A 21 4.27 10.69 -2.88
CA CYS A 21 3.41 10.25 -3.97
C CYS A 21 2.90 11.45 -4.80
N SER A 22 2.44 12.51 -4.12
CA SER A 22 1.99 13.75 -4.76
C SER A 22 3.13 14.47 -5.49
N LEU A 23 4.34 14.50 -4.90
CA LEU A 23 5.53 15.10 -5.51
C LEU A 23 5.97 14.31 -6.74
N LYS A 24 5.95 12.97 -6.71
CA LYS A 24 6.32 12.14 -7.86
C LYS A 24 5.35 12.34 -9.04
N ILE A 25 4.05 12.42 -8.77
CA ILE A 25 3.03 12.73 -9.79
C ILE A 25 3.23 14.14 -10.35
N PHE A 26 3.49 15.13 -9.47
CA PHE A 26 3.76 16.51 -9.87
C PHE A 26 5.02 16.62 -10.75
N LEU A 27 6.11 15.94 -10.39
CA LEU A 27 7.36 15.91 -11.16
C LEU A 27 7.21 15.23 -12.52
N ILE A 28 6.40 14.17 -12.62
CA ILE A 28 6.08 13.52 -13.89
C ILE A 28 5.28 14.47 -14.79
N GLN A 29 4.25 15.14 -14.24
CA GLN A 29 3.47 16.12 -15.01
C GLN A 29 4.32 17.31 -15.47
N LEU A 30 5.24 17.77 -14.63
CA LEU A 30 6.17 18.84 -14.95
C LEU A 30 7.13 18.42 -16.07
N ARG A 31 7.74 17.22 -15.99
CA ARG A 31 8.60 16.68 -17.06
C ARG A 31 7.86 16.54 -18.39
N ILE A 32 6.60 16.09 -18.38
CA ILE A 32 5.76 16.00 -19.59
C ILE A 32 5.51 17.40 -20.18
N LYS A 33 5.25 18.42 -19.35
CA LYS A 33 5.06 19.80 -19.80
C LYS A 33 6.35 20.40 -20.39
N CYS A 34 7.49 20.23 -19.72
CA CYS A 34 8.79 20.69 -20.21
C CYS A 34 9.21 19.97 -21.51
N ALA A 35 8.93 18.67 -21.65
CA ALA A 35 9.22 17.92 -22.87
C ALA A 35 8.38 18.41 -24.06
N LYS A 36 7.09 18.72 -23.85
CA LYS A 36 6.23 19.32 -24.89
C LYS A 36 6.73 20.70 -25.29
N TYR A 37 7.18 21.51 -24.34
CA TYR A 37 7.71 22.85 -24.60
C TYR A 37 9.06 22.82 -25.33
N SER A 38 9.97 21.93 -24.92
CA SER A 38 11.26 21.70 -25.59
C SER A 38 11.09 21.18 -27.02
N TRP A 39 10.13 20.28 -27.25
CA TRP A 39 9.75 19.81 -28.59
C TRP A 39 9.17 20.93 -29.47
N TYR A 40 8.35 21.81 -28.89
CA TYR A 40 7.83 22.98 -29.58
C TYR A 40 8.95 23.96 -29.98
N ILE A 41 9.95 24.18 -29.11
CA ILE A 41 11.12 25.00 -29.42
C ILE A 41 11.99 24.33 -30.50
N SER A 42 12.23 23.01 -30.43
CA SER A 42 13.09 22.33 -31.39
C SER A 42 12.49 22.27 -32.80
N LYS A 43 11.16 22.14 -32.92
CA LYS A 43 10.44 22.22 -34.21
C LYS A 43 10.44 23.62 -34.84
N ASN A 44 10.64 24.67 -34.06
CA ASN A 44 10.66 26.05 -34.54
C ASN A 44 12.09 26.62 -34.71
N ARG A 45 13.14 25.80 -34.55
CA ARG A 45 14.56 26.22 -34.69
C ARG A 45 15.07 26.36 -36.13
N ASN A 46 14.27 26.03 -37.16
CA ASN A 46 14.69 26.18 -38.57
C ASN A 46 14.47 27.59 -39.16
N PHE A 47 14.21 28.61 -38.34
CA PHE A 47 14.21 30.01 -38.80
C PHE A 47 15.26 30.82 -38.03
N TYR A 48 16.52 30.63 -38.41
CA TYR A 48 17.59 31.59 -38.15
C TYR A 48 18.39 31.80 -39.45
N ASN A 49 17.92 32.71 -40.27
CA ASN A 49 18.68 33.34 -41.36
C ASN A 49 18.43 34.85 -41.22
N PRO A 50 19.45 35.71 -41.04
CA PRO A 50 19.24 37.14 -41.06
C PRO A 50 19.02 37.57 -42.52
N VAL A 51 18.08 38.49 -42.75
CA VAL A 51 17.56 38.90 -44.07
C VAL A 51 16.38 38.03 -44.55
N LEU A 52 15.18 38.33 -44.04
CA LEU A 52 14.01 38.70 -44.85
C LEU A 52 12.80 38.97 -43.94
N GLU A 53 12.24 40.15 -44.18
CA GLU A 53 10.84 40.57 -44.04
C GLU A 53 9.93 39.72 -43.15
N ALA A 54 9.61 40.29 -41.99
CA ALA A 54 8.50 39.87 -41.18
C ALA A 54 7.18 40.06 -41.96
N THR A 55 6.52 38.95 -42.31
CA THR A 55 5.10 38.98 -42.66
C THR A 55 4.30 39.25 -41.38
N VAL A 56 4.21 40.53 -41.03
CA VAL A 56 3.43 41.07 -39.93
C VAL A 56 2.00 41.27 -40.43
N TYR A 57 1.06 40.44 -40.00
CA TYR A 57 -0.35 40.81 -40.12
C TYR A 57 -0.62 41.96 -39.14
N LYS A 58 -0.71 43.18 -39.70
CA LYS A 58 -1.07 44.40 -39.02
C LYS A 58 -2.60 44.42 -38.87
N TYR A 59 -3.10 44.18 -37.67
CA TYR A 59 -4.44 44.62 -37.28
C TYR A 59 -4.34 45.32 -35.93
N ASN A 60 -4.54 46.64 -35.94
CA ASN A 60 -4.68 47.52 -34.78
C ASN A 60 -3.67 47.37 -33.63
N GLY A 61 -2.37 47.39 -33.94
CA GLY A 61 -1.34 47.80 -32.97
C GLY A 61 -0.98 46.84 -31.83
N TRP A 62 -1.47 45.61 -31.80
CA TRP A 62 -1.08 44.60 -30.81
C TRP A 62 -0.34 43.41 -31.43
N ARG A 63 0.68 42.89 -30.73
CA ARG A 63 1.37 41.65 -31.09
C ARG A 63 0.80 40.51 -30.25
N ILE A 64 0.35 39.43 -30.90
CA ILE A 64 -0.22 38.26 -30.22
C ILE A 64 0.70 37.07 -30.48
N ALA A 65 1.19 36.43 -29.41
CA ALA A 65 1.73 35.08 -29.46
C ALA A 65 0.61 34.11 -29.04
N ARG A 66 0.32 33.09 -29.85
CA ARG A 66 -0.67 32.06 -29.53
C ARG A 66 -0.05 30.98 -28.67
N HIS A 67 -0.52 30.86 -27.43
CA HIS A 67 -0.66 29.58 -26.73
C HIS A 67 -1.87 29.65 -25.81
N ASP A 68 -2.65 28.59 -25.79
CA ASP A 68 -3.96 28.56 -25.13
C ASP A 68 -3.85 28.80 -23.61
N HIS A 69 -4.67 29.75 -23.17
CA HIS A 69 -4.99 30.18 -21.80
C HIS A 69 -4.07 31.24 -21.16
N HIS A 70 -4.56 32.49 -21.29
CA HIS A 70 -4.27 33.71 -20.54
C HIS A 70 -2.87 34.34 -20.65
N PHE A 71 -2.64 35.11 -21.71
CA PHE A 71 -1.79 36.30 -21.62
C PHE A 71 -2.50 37.52 -22.24
N GLY A 72 -2.48 38.63 -21.50
CA GLY A 72 -2.89 39.94 -22.02
C GLY A 72 -1.90 40.40 -23.10
N ALA A 73 -2.37 41.23 -24.02
CA ALA A 73 -1.50 41.75 -25.06
C ALA A 73 -0.42 42.67 -24.45
N PHE A 74 0.85 42.47 -24.81
CA PHE A 74 1.97 43.28 -24.29
C PHE A 74 2.05 44.61 -25.03
N LYS A 75 2.20 45.70 -24.29
CA LYS A 75 2.30 47.04 -24.89
C LYS A 75 3.69 47.32 -25.47
N ASP A 76 4.74 46.67 -24.96
CA ASP A 76 6.09 46.82 -25.50
C ASP A 76 6.91 45.50 -25.52
N LYS A 77 8.01 45.50 -26.29
CA LYS A 77 8.93 44.35 -26.46
C LYS A 77 9.72 44.01 -25.19
N LYS A 78 10.00 44.99 -24.34
CA LYS A 78 10.74 44.87 -23.08
C LYS A 78 9.89 44.15 -22.02
N GLU A 79 8.58 44.39 -22.00
CA GLU A 79 7.62 43.73 -21.12
C GLU A 79 7.53 42.23 -21.41
N ALA A 80 7.41 41.86 -22.70
CA ALA A 80 7.42 40.46 -23.12
C ALA A 80 8.76 39.75 -22.82
N MET A 81 9.90 40.44 -23.00
CA MET A 81 11.22 39.89 -22.66
C MET A 81 11.40 39.66 -21.16
N ASN A 82 10.87 40.57 -20.33
CA ASN A 82 10.93 40.43 -18.87
C ASN A 82 10.10 39.23 -18.40
N GLU A 83 8.93 38.99 -18.98
CA GLU A 83 8.09 37.87 -18.59
C GLU A 83 8.69 36.51 -19.00
N VAL A 84 9.25 36.41 -20.21
CA VAL A 84 10.02 35.21 -20.63
C VAL A 84 11.21 34.96 -19.70
N LEU A 85 11.91 36.01 -19.28
CA LEU A 85 13.00 35.90 -18.31
C LEU A 85 12.51 35.41 -16.94
N GLN A 86 11.35 35.88 -16.47
CA GLN A 86 10.76 35.40 -15.21
C GLN A 86 10.33 33.93 -15.29
N ILE A 87 9.77 33.47 -16.42
CA ILE A 87 9.45 32.06 -16.64
C ILE A 87 10.73 31.21 -16.59
N TRP A 88 11.80 31.64 -17.28
CA TRP A 88 13.07 30.93 -17.27
C TRP A 88 13.73 30.89 -15.88
N LEU A 89 13.70 32.00 -15.14
CA LEU A 89 14.18 32.06 -13.76
C LEU A 89 13.37 31.14 -12.83
N ASN A 90 12.06 31.06 -13.02
CA ASN A 90 11.19 30.14 -12.29
C ASN A 90 11.50 28.68 -12.63
N GLU A 91 11.71 28.32 -13.90
CA GLU A 91 12.13 26.96 -14.29
C GLU A 91 13.47 26.57 -13.67
N LYS A 92 14.45 27.48 -13.65
CA LYS A 92 15.75 27.25 -13.01
C LYS A 92 15.60 27.02 -11.50
N ARG A 93 14.80 27.84 -10.82
CA ARG A 93 14.50 27.69 -9.38
C ARG A 93 13.77 26.38 -9.08
N ILE A 94 12.87 25.96 -9.97
CA ILE A 94 12.20 24.65 -9.86
C ILE A 94 13.23 23.54 -10.01
N GLY A 95 14.10 23.57 -11.02
CA GLY A 95 15.15 22.58 -11.23
C GLY A 95 16.08 22.40 -10.01
N GLU A 96 16.51 23.51 -9.41
CA GLU A 96 17.30 23.50 -8.18
C GLU A 96 16.54 22.88 -6.98
N THR A 97 15.24 23.17 -6.88
CA THR A 97 14.37 22.59 -5.84
C THR A 97 14.18 21.09 -6.03
N VAL A 98 13.97 20.63 -7.27
CA VAL A 98 13.87 19.19 -7.58
C VAL A 98 15.18 18.47 -7.26
N GLY A 99 16.33 19.04 -7.61
CA GLY A 99 17.64 18.46 -7.28
C GLY A 99 17.86 18.31 -5.77
N LYS A 100 17.45 19.30 -4.98
CA LYS A 100 17.49 19.21 -3.50
C LYS A 100 16.60 18.09 -2.97
N LEU A 101 15.37 17.98 -3.47
CA LEU A 101 14.42 16.94 -3.05
C LEU A 101 14.87 15.53 -3.47
N GLU A 102 15.48 15.37 -4.65
CA GLU A 102 16.06 14.09 -5.09
C GLU A 102 17.24 13.68 -4.18
N HIS A 103 18.09 14.63 -3.78
CA HIS A 103 19.18 14.38 -2.84
C HIS A 103 18.69 14.01 -1.44
N GLU A 104 17.69 14.74 -0.90
CA GLU A 104 17.05 14.41 0.37
C GLU A 104 16.38 13.03 0.35
N LEU A 105 15.67 12.70 -0.73
CA LEU A 105 15.05 11.39 -0.91
C LEU A 105 16.11 10.27 -0.93
N LYS A 106 17.26 10.50 -1.58
CA LYS A 106 18.39 9.55 -1.56
C LYS A 106 18.91 9.34 -0.13
N ASN A 107 19.16 10.43 0.61
CA ASN A 107 19.63 10.36 1.99
C ASN A 107 18.63 9.64 2.92
N ILE A 108 17.32 9.81 2.70
CA ILE A 108 16.28 9.10 3.46
C ILE A 108 16.29 7.61 3.12
N LYS A 109 16.41 7.24 1.85
CA LYS A 109 16.52 5.82 1.43
C LYS A 109 17.74 5.14 2.04
N ASP A 110 18.89 5.81 2.00
CA ASP A 110 20.13 5.27 2.55
C ASP A 110 20.04 5.12 4.08
N LYS A 111 19.36 6.04 4.79
CA LYS A 111 19.07 5.89 6.22
C LYS A 111 18.17 4.70 6.53
N ILE A 112 17.08 4.54 5.78
CA ILE A 112 16.15 3.40 5.95
C ILE A 112 16.88 2.08 5.67
N PHE A 113 17.72 2.04 4.64
CA PHE A 113 18.54 0.88 4.30
C PHE A 113 19.53 0.54 5.43
N ASN A 114 20.25 1.52 5.96
CA ASN A 114 21.19 1.33 7.08
C ASN A 114 20.49 1.00 8.42
N GLU A 115 19.23 1.38 8.59
CA GLU A 115 18.41 0.93 9.72
C GLU A 115 17.96 -0.53 9.56
N ARG A 116 17.66 -0.97 8.33
CA ARG A 116 17.36 -2.38 8.03
C ARG A 116 18.57 -3.29 8.25
N GLU A 117 19.77 -2.88 7.82
CA GLU A 117 20.99 -3.66 8.08
C GLU A 117 21.32 -3.79 9.57
N ARG A 118 20.99 -2.79 10.39
CA ARG A 118 21.14 -2.86 11.86
C ARG A 118 20.18 -3.86 12.53
N CYS A 119 19.13 -4.30 11.86
CA CYS A 119 18.26 -5.37 12.34
C CYS A 119 18.82 -6.78 12.05
N ILE A 120 19.91 -6.88 11.28
CA ILE A 120 20.60 -8.15 11.04
C ILE A 120 21.63 -8.35 12.15
N VAL A 121 21.27 -9.18 13.13
CA VAL A 121 22.08 -9.43 14.34
C VAL A 121 23.40 -10.13 13.98
N PRO A 122 24.58 -9.60 14.36
CA PRO A 122 25.84 -10.29 14.18
C PRO A 122 26.12 -11.13 15.44
N ASN A 123 25.70 -12.39 15.44
CA ASN A 123 26.30 -13.37 16.34
C ASN A 123 26.17 -14.80 15.79
N ALA A 124 27.16 -15.18 15.00
CA ALA A 124 27.41 -16.56 14.61
C ALA A 124 28.07 -17.30 15.80
N ALA A 125 27.28 -17.60 16.84
CA ALA A 125 27.67 -18.56 17.87
C ALA A 125 27.01 -19.91 17.54
N LYS A 126 27.86 -20.94 17.35
CA LYS A 126 27.56 -22.37 17.12
C LYS A 126 26.07 -22.75 17.23
N LEU A 127 25.42 -22.86 16.07
CA LEU A 127 24.06 -23.36 15.94
C LEU A 127 24.04 -24.88 16.15
N VAL A 128 23.40 -25.30 17.24
CA VAL A 128 22.90 -26.66 17.41
C VAL A 128 21.76 -26.85 16.39
N PRO A 129 21.65 -28.00 15.69
CA PRO A 129 20.56 -28.25 14.77
C PRO A 129 19.25 -28.39 15.56
N CYS A 130 18.53 -27.29 15.70
CA CYS A 130 17.15 -27.30 16.19
C CYS A 130 16.27 -27.87 15.07
N LYS A 131 15.78 -29.10 15.26
CA LYS A 131 14.73 -29.68 14.40
C LYS A 131 13.58 -28.68 14.29
N ALA A 132 13.38 -28.13 13.09
CA ALA A 132 12.32 -27.19 12.76
C ALA A 132 10.95 -27.81 13.04
N LYS A 133 10.39 -27.55 14.23
CA LYS A 133 9.01 -27.88 14.56
C LYS A 133 8.13 -26.68 14.21
N GLU A 134 7.35 -26.83 13.13
CA GLU A 134 5.92 -26.44 13.06
C GLU A 134 5.48 -24.97 13.31
N GLU A 135 6.36 -23.97 13.28
CA GLU A 135 5.98 -22.54 13.24
C GLU A 135 6.07 -21.95 11.82
N GLN A 136 5.45 -22.61 10.84
CA GLN A 136 5.64 -22.31 9.42
C GLN A 136 4.62 -21.31 8.84
N GLY A 137 4.34 -20.21 9.53
CA GLY A 137 3.57 -19.11 8.96
C GLY A 137 4.43 -18.21 8.07
N ASN A 138 3.86 -17.69 6.99
CA ASN A 138 4.49 -16.65 6.17
C ASN A 138 4.08 -15.23 6.59
N LEU A 139 3.14 -15.11 7.53
CA LEU A 139 2.60 -13.84 8.03
C LEU A 139 2.43 -13.93 9.55
N ARG A 140 2.68 -12.83 10.26
CA ARG A 140 2.42 -12.72 11.70
C ARG A 140 2.03 -11.31 12.12
N ALA A 141 1.23 -11.21 13.17
CA ALA A 141 0.83 -9.94 13.78
C ALA A 141 0.53 -10.13 15.27
N ASP A 142 0.74 -9.10 16.08
CA ASP A 142 0.47 -9.13 17.53
C ASP A 142 -1.03 -9.17 17.86
N PHE A 143 -1.87 -8.74 16.93
CA PHE A 143 -3.32 -8.85 16.99
C PHE A 143 -3.88 -8.91 15.57
N PHE A 144 -5.17 -9.25 15.44
CA PHE A 144 -5.85 -9.25 14.16
C PHE A 144 -7.32 -8.83 14.32
N TYR A 145 -7.97 -8.53 13.20
CA TYR A 145 -9.41 -8.33 13.16
C TYR A 145 -10.09 -9.52 12.50
N LEU A 146 -11.15 -10.00 13.11
CA LEU A 146 -12.09 -10.95 12.51
C LEU A 146 -13.25 -10.15 11.91
N GLY A 147 -13.25 -10.04 10.58
CA GLY A 147 -14.36 -9.47 9.83
C GLY A 147 -15.51 -10.47 9.75
N GLN A 148 -16.74 -10.00 9.91
CA GLN A 148 -17.97 -10.78 9.78
C GLN A 148 -18.98 -10.02 8.92
N THR A 149 -19.60 -10.71 7.97
CA THR A 149 -20.74 -10.17 7.20
C THR A 149 -21.69 -11.29 6.78
N GLN A 150 -22.81 -10.94 6.13
CA GLN A 150 -23.82 -11.89 5.65
C GLN A 150 -23.81 -11.95 4.11
N ILE A 151 -23.88 -13.17 3.56
CA ILE A 151 -24.11 -13.42 2.14
C ILE A 151 -25.17 -14.50 1.95
N ASN A 152 -25.63 -14.68 0.71
CA ASN A 152 -26.44 -15.86 0.35
C ASN A 152 -25.51 -17.01 -0.05
N CYS A 153 -25.73 -18.18 0.53
CA CYS A 153 -24.96 -19.37 0.22
C CYS A 153 -25.08 -19.73 -1.27
N TYR A 154 -23.95 -19.96 -1.96
CA TYR A 154 -23.98 -20.31 -3.38
C TYR A 154 -24.81 -21.58 -3.68
N ARG A 155 -24.84 -22.54 -2.73
CA ARG A 155 -25.55 -23.82 -2.87
C ARG A 155 -27.03 -23.73 -2.49
N CYS A 156 -27.36 -23.39 -1.25
CA CYS A 156 -28.75 -23.42 -0.77
C CYS A 156 -29.48 -22.07 -0.85
N LYS A 157 -28.81 -21.00 -1.26
CA LYS A 157 -29.32 -19.62 -1.38
C LYS A 157 -29.79 -18.97 -0.08
N GLN A 158 -29.76 -19.68 1.04
CA GLN A 158 -30.06 -19.13 2.37
C GLN A 158 -28.97 -18.17 2.84
N SER A 159 -29.36 -17.16 3.62
CA SER A 159 -28.43 -16.23 4.25
C SER A 159 -27.50 -16.97 5.23
N THR A 160 -26.22 -16.63 5.21
CA THR A 160 -25.19 -17.20 6.09
C THR A 160 -24.09 -16.20 6.39
N SER A 161 -23.56 -16.28 7.62
CA SER A 161 -22.37 -15.54 8.02
C SER A 161 -21.15 -16.04 7.24
N VAL A 162 -20.28 -15.10 6.85
CA VAL A 162 -18.92 -15.38 6.38
C VAL A 162 -17.94 -14.51 7.15
N TYR A 163 -16.73 -15.05 7.27
CA TYR A 163 -15.66 -14.50 8.10
C TYR A 163 -14.39 -14.30 7.28
N ALA A 164 -13.63 -13.27 7.62
CA ALA A 164 -12.29 -13.02 7.08
C ALA A 164 -11.35 -12.56 8.18
N ILE A 165 -10.06 -12.88 8.04
CA ILE A 165 -9.01 -12.38 8.92
C ILE A 165 -8.36 -11.17 8.25
N ILE A 166 -8.28 -10.07 8.98
CA ILE A 166 -7.63 -8.83 8.55
C ILE A 166 -6.45 -8.56 9.48
N LEU A 167 -5.27 -8.44 8.90
CA LEU A 167 -4.06 -8.04 9.58
C LEU A 167 -3.98 -6.51 9.64
N PRO A 168 -3.62 -5.93 10.80
CA PRO A 168 -3.43 -4.49 10.93
C PRO A 168 -2.19 -4.03 10.17
N GLU A 169 -2.00 -2.71 10.06
CA GLU A 169 -0.69 -2.14 9.72
C GLU A 169 0.38 -2.66 10.69
N TRP A 170 1.61 -2.75 10.21
CA TRP A 170 2.77 -3.28 10.92
C TRP A 170 2.74 -4.79 11.16
N PHE A 171 1.85 -5.52 10.49
CA PHE A 171 2.01 -6.97 10.37
C PHE A 171 3.31 -7.29 9.65
N GLU A 172 3.88 -8.45 9.94
CA GLU A 172 5.14 -8.88 9.36
C GLU A 172 4.89 -10.01 8.35
N ALA A 173 5.55 -9.93 7.19
CA ALA A 173 5.57 -10.98 6.17
C ALA A 173 7.00 -11.46 5.95
N ILE A 174 7.18 -12.68 5.45
CA ILE A 174 8.50 -13.15 5.03
C ILE A 174 9.11 -12.20 4.01
N ASP A 175 10.37 -11.84 4.21
CA ASP A 175 11.14 -11.02 3.28
C ASP A 175 11.85 -11.93 2.26
N GLU A 176 11.18 -12.21 1.15
CA GLU A 176 11.71 -13.06 0.07
C GLU A 176 13.02 -12.51 -0.49
N GLY A 177 13.16 -11.19 -0.61
CA GLY A 177 14.40 -10.56 -1.08
C GLY A 177 15.57 -10.80 -0.13
N ALA A 178 15.33 -10.69 1.18
CA ALA A 178 16.35 -11.00 2.17
C ALA A 178 16.73 -12.49 2.18
N ILE A 179 15.78 -13.40 1.90
CA ILE A 179 16.07 -14.83 1.72
C ILE A 179 16.99 -15.03 0.52
N GLU A 180 16.63 -14.48 -0.65
CA GLU A 180 17.43 -14.58 -1.88
C GLU A 180 18.86 -14.06 -1.68
N GLU A 181 19.03 -12.95 -0.95
CA GLU A 181 20.34 -12.39 -0.62
C GLU A 181 21.17 -13.29 0.31
N LEU A 182 20.54 -13.96 1.29
CA LEU A 182 21.22 -14.90 2.19
C LEU A 182 21.62 -16.16 1.43
N GLU A 183 20.76 -16.69 0.57
CA GLU A 183 21.03 -17.84 -0.28
C GLU A 183 22.18 -17.55 -1.26
N ALA A 184 22.20 -16.36 -1.87
CA ALA A 184 23.29 -15.92 -2.74
C ALA A 184 24.65 -15.83 -2.01
N LYS A 185 24.64 -15.66 -0.68
CA LYS A 185 25.83 -15.68 0.19
C LYS A 185 26.17 -17.07 0.71
N GLY A 186 25.44 -18.12 0.32
CA GLY A 186 25.62 -19.49 0.79
C GLY A 186 25.20 -19.70 2.25
N LEU A 187 24.35 -18.83 2.80
CA LEU A 187 23.84 -18.94 4.16
C LEU A 187 22.49 -19.67 4.16
N PHE A 188 22.38 -20.73 4.95
CA PHE A 188 21.13 -21.47 5.13
C PHE A 188 20.18 -20.73 6.06
N VAL A 189 18.94 -20.53 5.62
CA VAL A 189 17.90 -19.74 6.33
C VAL A 189 17.03 -20.59 7.26
N GLU A 190 17.42 -21.83 7.55
CA GLU A 190 16.55 -22.81 8.25
C GLU A 190 16.04 -22.36 9.63
N SER A 191 16.73 -21.43 10.30
CA SER A 191 16.39 -21.00 11.66
C SER A 191 16.06 -19.51 11.82
N ASN A 192 16.38 -18.66 10.83
CA ASN A 192 16.21 -17.21 10.91
C ASN A 192 15.59 -16.67 9.64
N ILE A 193 14.35 -17.08 9.37
CA ILE A 193 13.57 -16.55 8.25
C ILE A 193 13.37 -15.05 8.49
N PRO A 194 13.87 -14.17 7.60
CA PRO A 194 13.70 -12.74 7.76
C PRO A 194 12.24 -12.35 7.56
N PHE A 195 11.74 -11.49 8.44
CA PHE A 195 10.40 -10.92 8.37
C PHE A 195 10.52 -9.40 8.21
N CYS A 196 9.69 -8.84 7.34
CA CYS A 196 9.63 -7.41 7.07
C CYS A 196 8.26 -6.84 7.43
N PRO A 197 8.21 -5.75 8.23
CA PRO A 197 6.96 -5.09 8.58
C PRO A 197 6.32 -4.44 7.36
N GLN A 198 5.01 -4.58 7.26
CA GLN A 198 4.17 -4.06 6.18
C GLN A 198 3.39 -2.84 6.67
N ASP A 199 3.33 -1.77 5.89
CA ASP A 199 2.74 -0.49 6.28
C ASP A 199 1.29 -0.31 5.82
N TYR A 200 0.59 -1.42 5.55
CA TYR A 200 -0.79 -1.46 5.09
C TYR A 200 -1.59 -2.52 5.84
N LYS A 201 -2.92 -2.40 5.81
CA LYS A 201 -3.84 -3.43 6.29
C LYS A 201 -4.00 -4.51 5.22
N SER A 202 -4.03 -5.78 5.61
CA SER A 202 -4.16 -6.88 4.66
C SER A 202 -5.32 -7.79 5.03
N ILE A 203 -6.14 -8.18 4.05
CA ILE A 203 -7.04 -9.33 4.19
C ILE A 203 -6.30 -10.58 3.73
N VAL A 204 -6.41 -11.67 4.49
CA VAL A 204 -5.73 -12.93 4.14
C VAL A 204 -6.67 -13.87 3.40
N SER A 205 -6.13 -14.66 2.47
CA SER A 205 -6.84 -15.69 1.71
C SER A 205 -6.05 -17.00 1.70
N HIS A 206 -6.71 -18.11 1.34
CA HIS A 206 -6.12 -19.44 1.23
C HIS A 206 -5.34 -19.85 2.50
N LEU A 207 -5.98 -19.65 3.65
CA LEU A 207 -5.42 -19.92 4.97
C LEU A 207 -5.16 -21.41 5.18
N THR A 208 -3.92 -21.87 4.96
CA THR A 208 -3.52 -23.27 5.13
C THR A 208 -2.99 -23.57 6.53
N TYR A 209 -2.64 -22.53 7.29
CA TYR A 209 -2.21 -22.65 8.68
C TYR A 209 -2.65 -21.43 9.48
N ILE A 210 -3.06 -21.67 10.73
CA ILE A 210 -3.35 -20.64 11.73
C ILE A 210 -2.77 -21.14 13.05
N SER A 211 -2.01 -20.30 13.75
CA SER A 211 -1.47 -20.62 15.08
C SER A 211 -2.59 -21.09 16.03
N PRO A 212 -2.38 -22.17 16.81
CA PRO A 212 -3.45 -22.80 17.59
C PRO A 212 -4.23 -21.85 18.52
N ASN A 213 -3.54 -20.92 19.17
CA ASN A 213 -4.18 -19.95 20.07
C ASN A 213 -5.09 -18.97 19.31
N ALA A 214 -4.64 -18.44 18.18
CA ALA A 214 -5.49 -17.58 17.34
C ALA A 214 -6.68 -18.36 16.76
N LEU A 215 -6.48 -19.60 16.34
CA LEU A 215 -7.56 -20.45 15.84
C LEU A 215 -8.61 -20.75 16.92
N LYS A 216 -8.17 -20.96 18.17
CA LYS A 216 -9.06 -21.11 19.31
C LYS A 216 -9.93 -19.86 19.49
N GLU A 217 -9.35 -18.66 19.47
CA GLU A 217 -10.11 -17.41 19.58
C GLU A 217 -11.09 -17.20 18.43
N ILE A 218 -10.68 -17.52 17.19
CA ILE A 218 -11.59 -17.51 16.03
C ILE A 218 -12.76 -18.45 16.27
N HIS A 219 -12.50 -19.69 16.70
CA HIS A 219 -13.56 -20.67 16.96
C HIS A 219 -14.46 -20.29 18.14
N ASN A 220 -13.94 -19.61 19.17
CA ASN A 220 -14.77 -19.08 20.25
C ASN A 220 -15.78 -18.05 19.70
N TYR A 221 -15.36 -17.26 18.71
CA TYR A 221 -16.20 -16.25 18.09
C TYR A 221 -17.18 -16.82 17.05
N THR A 222 -16.71 -17.68 16.14
CA THR A 222 -17.50 -18.17 14.99
C THR A 222 -18.23 -19.47 15.26
N GLY A 223 -17.77 -20.27 16.22
CA GLY A 223 -18.02 -21.70 16.30
C GLY A 223 -17.19 -22.50 15.29
N LYS A 224 -16.68 -23.66 15.73
CA LYS A 224 -15.87 -24.61 14.92
C LYS A 224 -16.58 -25.10 13.65
N SER A 225 -17.90 -25.14 13.66
CA SER A 225 -18.67 -25.63 12.50
C SER A 225 -18.79 -24.58 11.39
N LEU A 226 -18.60 -23.29 11.67
CA LEU A 226 -18.82 -22.21 10.69
C LEU A 226 -17.54 -21.67 10.08
N PHE A 227 -16.38 -21.94 10.68
CA PHE A 227 -15.07 -21.62 10.14
C PHE A 227 -14.17 -22.82 10.37
N ARG A 228 -13.79 -23.51 9.30
CA ARG A 228 -13.08 -24.79 9.38
C ARG A 228 -12.26 -25.05 8.13
N GLU A 229 -11.31 -25.96 8.26
CA GLU A 229 -10.52 -26.45 7.15
C GLU A 229 -11.35 -27.39 6.26
N GLU A 230 -11.35 -27.13 4.95
CA GLU A 230 -11.96 -28.03 3.98
C GLU A 230 -11.19 -28.06 2.66
N TYR A 231 -11.20 -29.21 2.00
CA TYR A 231 -10.60 -29.41 0.68
C TYR A 231 -11.35 -28.63 -0.41
N SER A 232 -10.61 -28.06 -1.35
CA SER A 232 -11.15 -27.41 -2.53
C SER A 232 -10.59 -28.03 -3.81
N ALA A 233 -11.46 -28.71 -4.56
CA ALA A 233 -11.09 -29.32 -5.83
C ALA A 233 -10.55 -28.30 -6.85
N SER A 234 -11.05 -27.05 -6.81
CA SER A 234 -10.63 -26.00 -7.74
C SER A 234 -9.19 -25.53 -7.55
N ILE A 235 -8.64 -25.62 -6.33
CA ILE A 235 -7.25 -25.18 -6.03
C ILE A 235 -6.33 -26.35 -5.65
N GLY A 236 -6.88 -27.54 -5.38
CA GLY A 236 -6.11 -28.76 -5.13
C GLY A 236 -5.60 -28.95 -3.70
N TYR A 237 -6.07 -28.17 -2.72
CA TYR A 237 -5.65 -28.31 -1.32
C TYR A 237 -6.74 -27.88 -0.33
N SER A 238 -6.51 -28.17 0.95
CA SER A 238 -7.37 -27.80 2.08
C SER A 238 -6.94 -26.47 2.69
N TYR A 239 -7.90 -25.64 3.06
CA TYR A 239 -7.66 -24.38 3.76
C TYR A 239 -8.86 -24.01 4.62
N TYR A 240 -8.62 -23.17 5.63
CA TYR A 240 -9.62 -22.61 6.52
C TYR A 240 -10.50 -21.61 5.78
N ARG A 241 -11.81 -21.84 5.84
CA ARG A 241 -12.81 -20.98 5.20
C ARG A 241 -14.15 -21.07 5.93
N SER A 242 -15.04 -20.15 5.56
CA SER A 242 -16.39 -20.13 6.12
C SER A 242 -17.23 -21.30 5.59
N ALA A 243 -18.17 -21.80 6.39
CA ALA A 243 -19.15 -22.80 5.99
C ALA A 243 -20.58 -22.27 6.16
N CYS A 244 -21.48 -22.68 5.27
CA CYS A 244 -22.88 -22.28 5.37
C CYS A 244 -23.52 -22.85 6.63
N SER A 245 -24.12 -21.97 7.45
CA SER A 245 -24.84 -22.34 8.66
C SER A 245 -26.06 -23.25 8.46
N ARG A 246 -26.56 -23.36 7.21
CA ARG A 246 -27.75 -24.16 6.87
C ARG A 246 -27.41 -25.49 6.24
N CYS A 247 -26.62 -25.50 5.16
CA CYS A 247 -26.32 -26.72 4.40
C CYS A 247 -24.87 -27.21 4.57
N GLY A 248 -24.06 -26.53 5.38
CA GLY A 248 -22.66 -26.89 5.62
C GLY A 248 -21.72 -26.67 4.43
N ALA A 249 -22.21 -26.21 3.27
CA ALA A 249 -21.35 -26.00 2.11
C ALA A 249 -20.29 -24.92 2.37
N ALA A 250 -19.03 -25.21 2.07
CA ALA A 250 -17.95 -24.23 2.15
C ALA A 250 -18.19 -23.00 1.29
N GLN A 251 -17.93 -21.82 1.84
CA GLN A 251 -17.92 -20.55 1.13
C GLN A 251 -16.46 -20.19 0.81
N GLY A 252 -16.07 -20.36 -0.45
CA GLY A 252 -14.68 -20.14 -0.88
C GLY A 252 -14.30 -18.67 -1.07
N ASP A 253 -13.00 -18.42 -1.03
CA ASP A 253 -12.40 -17.07 -0.99
C ASP A 253 -12.70 -16.20 -2.22
N ASN A 254 -12.92 -16.81 -3.38
CA ASN A 254 -13.27 -16.08 -4.60
C ASN A 254 -14.54 -15.24 -4.43
N TYR A 255 -15.51 -15.69 -3.63
CA TYR A 255 -16.78 -14.97 -3.45
C TYR A 255 -16.79 -14.13 -2.16
N THR A 256 -15.89 -14.40 -1.22
CA THR A 256 -15.83 -13.72 0.07
C THR A 256 -14.76 -12.64 0.11
N ILE A 257 -13.56 -12.91 -0.42
CA ILE A 257 -12.36 -12.07 -0.27
C ILE A 257 -11.93 -11.45 -1.61
N SER A 258 -11.56 -12.27 -2.60
CA SER A 258 -10.78 -11.81 -3.76
C SER A 258 -11.61 -11.41 -4.98
N GLY A 259 -12.89 -11.78 -5.05
CA GLY A 259 -13.76 -11.42 -6.17
C GLY A 259 -14.14 -9.95 -6.23
N PHE A 260 -14.40 -9.45 -7.44
CA PHE A 260 -15.05 -8.15 -7.62
C PHE A 260 -16.41 -8.14 -6.92
N ASN A 261 -16.66 -7.13 -6.10
CA ASN A 261 -17.87 -7.02 -5.28
C ASN A 261 -18.07 -8.25 -4.35
N SER A 262 -16.98 -8.83 -3.87
CA SER A 262 -17.00 -9.86 -2.83
C SER A 262 -17.51 -9.30 -1.51
N ALA A 263 -17.80 -10.20 -0.56
CA ALA A 263 -18.33 -9.83 0.75
C ALA A 263 -17.43 -8.83 1.51
N PHE A 264 -16.11 -8.97 1.37
CA PHE A 264 -15.10 -8.12 2.00
C PHE A 264 -14.41 -7.15 1.02
N CYS A 265 -14.82 -7.11 -0.25
CA CYS A 265 -14.43 -6.07 -1.20
C CYS A 265 -15.67 -5.41 -1.82
N PRO A 266 -16.53 -4.78 -1.00
CA PRO A 266 -17.76 -4.16 -1.49
C PRO A 266 -17.45 -2.91 -2.31
N ILE A 267 -18.18 -2.74 -3.42
CA ILE A 267 -18.06 -1.56 -4.29
C ILE A 267 -18.85 -0.35 -3.77
N ASP A 268 -19.81 -0.58 -2.86
CA ASP A 268 -20.67 0.45 -2.31
C ASP A 268 -20.56 0.54 -0.78
N ARG A 269 -20.77 1.76 -0.27
CA ARG A 269 -20.62 2.08 1.17
C ARG A 269 -21.64 1.35 2.04
N ASP A 270 -22.82 1.04 1.52
CA ASP A 270 -23.89 0.44 2.32
C ASP A 270 -23.63 -1.03 2.59
N ARG A 271 -23.00 -1.75 1.66
CA ARG A 271 -22.46 -3.09 1.91
C ARG A 271 -21.28 -3.05 2.86
N PHE A 272 -20.38 -2.08 2.71
CA PHE A 272 -19.25 -1.92 3.62
C PHE A 272 -19.69 -1.72 5.07
N LYS A 273 -20.70 -0.89 5.32
CA LYS A 273 -21.27 -0.66 6.67
C LYS A 273 -21.86 -1.92 7.33
N LYS A 274 -22.16 -2.97 6.57
CA LYS A 274 -22.69 -4.24 7.09
C LYS A 274 -21.57 -5.16 7.59
N ILE A 275 -20.32 -4.87 7.25
CA ILE A 275 -19.17 -5.62 7.75
C ILE A 275 -18.91 -5.20 9.20
N GLN A 276 -18.89 -6.18 10.09
CA GLN A 276 -18.50 -6.02 11.49
C GLN A 276 -17.06 -6.48 11.65
N PHE A 277 -16.23 -5.70 12.33
CA PHE A 277 -14.84 -6.06 12.60
C PHE A 277 -14.64 -6.25 14.10
N HIS A 278 -14.09 -7.39 14.49
CA HIS A 278 -13.82 -7.73 15.88
C HIS A 278 -12.32 -7.81 16.12
N LYS A 279 -11.78 -6.93 16.96
CA LYS A 279 -10.35 -6.96 17.31
C LYS A 279 -10.08 -8.11 18.28
N ILE A 280 -9.19 -9.01 17.89
CA ILE A 280 -8.73 -10.14 18.72
C ILE A 280 -7.29 -9.86 19.14
N LEU A 281 -7.07 -9.69 20.45
CA LEU A 281 -5.77 -9.34 21.06
C LEU A 281 -4.82 -10.56 21.20
N GLN A 282 -5.03 -11.59 20.40
CA GLN A 282 -4.20 -12.77 20.35
C GLN A 282 -3.21 -12.63 19.20
N LYS A 283 -1.92 -12.81 19.49
CA LYS A 283 -0.90 -12.93 18.45
C LYS A 283 -1.28 -14.03 17.48
N ILE A 284 -1.16 -13.74 16.19
CA ILE A 284 -1.48 -14.66 15.11
C ILE A 284 -0.24 -14.92 14.25
N VAL A 285 -0.07 -16.18 13.89
CA VAL A 285 0.85 -16.63 12.83
C VAL A 285 0.01 -17.41 11.83
N VAL A 286 0.06 -17.07 10.55
CA VAL A 286 -0.70 -17.77 9.50
C VAL A 286 0.17 -18.12 8.31
N ARG A 287 -0.26 -19.15 7.58
CA ARG A 287 0.18 -19.40 6.20
C ARG A 287 -0.96 -19.08 5.25
N ALA A 288 -0.81 -18.03 4.46
CA ALA A 288 -1.88 -17.51 3.61
C ALA A 288 -1.34 -16.63 2.47
N GLY A 289 -2.19 -16.36 1.48
CA GLY A 289 -2.04 -15.22 0.60
C GLY A 289 -2.50 -13.92 1.29
N THR A 290 -2.01 -12.78 0.81
CA THR A 290 -2.39 -11.44 1.29
C THR A 290 -2.94 -10.60 0.16
N ASN A 291 -3.89 -9.74 0.48
CA ASN A 291 -4.34 -8.67 -0.38
C ASN A 291 -4.40 -7.38 0.42
N SER A 292 -3.69 -6.35 -0.04
CA SER A 292 -3.80 -5.01 0.56
C SER A 292 -5.23 -4.50 0.44
N ILE A 293 -5.77 -3.98 1.54
CA ILE A 293 -7.12 -3.39 1.57
C ILE A 293 -7.06 -1.91 1.92
N CYS A 294 -7.75 -1.10 1.12
CA CYS A 294 -7.84 0.34 1.30
C CYS A 294 -9.14 0.72 2.05
N TYR A 295 -9.40 0.08 3.19
CA TYR A 295 -10.49 0.54 4.04
C TYR A 295 -10.12 1.92 4.60
N GLY A 296 -11.03 2.88 4.50
CA GLY A 296 -10.84 4.23 5.03
C GLY A 296 -10.50 4.21 6.52
N GLU A 297 -9.99 5.34 7.04
CA GLU A 297 -9.55 5.49 8.43
C GLU A 297 -10.58 4.94 9.46
N ASP A 298 -10.06 4.54 10.62
CA ASP A 298 -10.56 3.53 11.58
C ASP A 298 -12.00 3.65 12.14
N GLN A 299 -12.84 4.55 11.61
CA GLN A 299 -14.23 4.78 12.04
C GLN A 299 -15.16 3.56 11.89
N HIS A 300 -14.70 2.48 11.26
CA HIS A 300 -15.49 1.27 11.01
C HIS A 300 -15.06 0.06 11.83
N PHE A 301 -13.93 0.11 12.53
CA PHE A 301 -13.48 -0.99 13.38
C PHE A 301 -14.07 -0.85 14.78
N VAL A 302 -15.20 -1.50 15.02
CA VAL A 302 -15.83 -1.50 16.35
C VAL A 302 -15.01 -2.38 17.28
N VAL A 303 -14.24 -1.78 18.18
CA VAL A 303 -13.57 -2.51 19.26
C VAL A 303 -14.65 -2.98 20.25
N ARG A 304 -15.24 -4.15 20.01
CA ARG A 304 -15.94 -4.88 21.06
C ARG A 304 -14.93 -5.73 21.80
N ASN A 305 -14.54 -5.26 22.98
CA ASN A 305 -13.79 -6.05 23.94
C ASN A 305 -14.63 -7.30 24.27
N VAL A 306 -14.24 -8.46 23.75
CA VAL A 306 -14.84 -9.75 24.12
C VAL A 306 -14.25 -10.16 25.46
N TRP A 307 -14.63 -9.44 26.51
CA TRP A 307 -14.46 -9.89 27.88
C TRP A 307 -15.87 -10.08 28.45
N ASN A 308 -16.11 -11.27 29.00
CA ASN A 308 -17.32 -11.75 29.72
C ASN A 308 -18.33 -12.53 28.88
N ASN A 309 -18.18 -13.86 28.91
CA ASN A 309 -19.17 -14.80 29.45
C ASN A 309 -18.46 -16.06 29.95
#